data_AF-A0A402BIX5-F1
#
_entry.id   AF-A0A402BIX5-F1
#
_cell.length_a   1.000
_cell.length_b   1.000
_cell.length_c   1.000
_cell.angle_alpha   90.00
_cell.angle_beta   90.00
_cell.angle_gamma   90.00
#
_symmetry.space_group_name_H-M   'P 1'
#
loop_
_entity.id
_entity.type
_entity.pdbx_description
1 polymer ?
#
loop_
_entity_poly.entity_id
_entity_poly.type
_entity_poly.pdbx_seq_one_letter_code
_entity_poly.pdbx_strand_id
1 'polypeptide(L)'
;MAEMTPAADAIAALMADGWTYADIGRSLGINGSIIRQAIHPSPNQRQKPLAKYVPVLRQLHGTAPGTKPATLPERRKTKNGKVASVRRGIREFQTKQGETQYAARLKKGSATLLKLLELAAHTGKNVRWDVLFQTIRTISDATKSGWVTGKLPEGWTAETLLSRIAQPQQGDNWKPGDVSGALIALAKEQNEGVVSAKGGSEFSIFTTP
;
A
#
# COMPACT_ATOMS: atom_id res chain seq x y z
N MET A 1 -27.81 -6.40 -24.14
CA MET A 1 -27.01 -6.52 -22.90
C MET A 1 -25.59 -6.85 -23.32
N ALA A 2 -24.57 -6.18 -22.77
CA ALA A 2 -23.18 -6.56 -23.09
C ALA A 2 -22.94 -7.99 -22.57
N GLU A 3 -22.41 -8.87 -23.43
CA GLU A 3 -22.06 -10.23 -23.02
C GLU A 3 -21.04 -10.18 -21.90
N MET A 4 -21.33 -10.89 -20.80
CA MET A 4 -20.40 -11.04 -19.70
C MET A 4 -19.16 -11.80 -20.18
N THR A 5 -18.00 -11.45 -19.65
CA THR A 5 -16.79 -12.24 -19.94
C THR A 5 -16.91 -13.63 -19.30
N PRO A 6 -16.25 -14.67 -19.86
CA PRO A 6 -16.29 -16.02 -19.28
C PRO A 6 -15.83 -16.10 -17.81
N ALA A 7 -15.02 -15.14 -17.37
CA ALA A 7 -14.63 -15.01 -15.98
C ALA A 7 -15.73 -14.37 -15.12
N ALA A 8 -16.42 -13.36 -15.63
CA ALA A 8 -17.56 -12.76 -14.94
C ALA A 8 -18.70 -13.79 -14.75
N ASP A 9 -18.97 -14.62 -15.76
CA ASP A 9 -19.95 -15.71 -15.67
C ASP A 9 -19.57 -16.72 -14.58
N ALA A 10 -18.31 -17.17 -14.58
CA ALA A 10 -17.83 -18.13 -13.58
C ALA A 10 -17.85 -17.55 -12.15
N ILE A 11 -17.57 -16.25 -11.99
CA ILE A 11 -17.68 -15.58 -10.69
C ILE A 11 -19.15 -15.45 -10.28
N ALA A 12 -20.06 -15.12 -11.21
CA ALA A 12 -21.48 -15.02 -10.93
C ALA A 12 -22.08 -16.36 -10.47
N ALA A 13 -21.65 -17.47 -11.09
CA ALA A 13 -22.04 -18.82 -10.66
C ALA A 13 -21.57 -19.13 -9.23
N LEU A 14 -20.31 -18.83 -8.88
CA LEU A 14 -19.83 -19.00 -7.51
C LEU A 14 -20.60 -18.12 -6.50
N MET A 15 -20.99 -16.90 -6.90
CA MET A 15 -21.81 -16.05 -6.04
C MET A 15 -23.21 -16.62 -5.80
N ALA A 16 -23.80 -17.27 -6.81
CA ALA A 16 -25.06 -18.00 -6.64
C ALA A 16 -24.91 -19.19 -5.66
N ASP A 17 -23.74 -19.82 -5.63
CA ASP A 17 -23.35 -20.85 -4.64
C ASP A 17 -23.01 -20.26 -3.24
N GLY A 18 -23.24 -18.96 -3.02
CA GLY A 18 -23.04 -18.30 -1.72
C GLY A 18 -21.62 -17.76 -1.47
N TRP A 19 -20.75 -17.73 -2.48
CA TRP A 19 -19.41 -17.16 -2.34
C TRP A 19 -19.43 -15.63 -2.32
N THR A 20 -18.62 -15.03 -1.44
CA THR A 20 -18.39 -13.58 -1.48
C THR A 20 -17.21 -13.20 -2.38
N TYR A 21 -17.15 -11.94 -2.82
CA TYR A 21 -15.96 -11.42 -3.52
C TYR A 21 -14.66 -11.59 -2.73
N ALA A 22 -14.75 -11.52 -1.39
CA ALA A 22 -13.61 -11.69 -0.51
C ALA A 22 -13.13 -13.15 -0.51
N ASP A 23 -14.04 -14.12 -0.50
CA ASP A 23 -13.71 -15.54 -0.52
C ASP A 23 -13.08 -15.94 -1.85
N ILE A 24 -13.68 -15.51 -2.97
CA ILE A 24 -13.14 -15.76 -4.32
C ILE A 24 -11.76 -15.11 -4.43
N GLY A 25 -11.60 -13.86 -3.97
CA GLY A 25 -10.30 -13.17 -3.96
C GLY A 25 -9.25 -13.92 -3.15
N ARG A 26 -9.61 -14.37 -1.95
CA ARG A 26 -8.72 -15.13 -1.05
C ARG A 26 -8.29 -16.46 -1.67
N SER A 27 -9.22 -17.22 -2.26
CA SER A 27 -8.91 -18.48 -2.94
C SER A 27 -8.01 -18.31 -4.14
N LEU A 28 -8.15 -17.20 -4.88
CA LEU A 28 -7.33 -16.87 -6.05
C LEU A 28 -6.03 -16.13 -5.73
N GLY A 29 -5.80 -15.75 -4.46
CA GLY A 29 -4.65 -14.95 -4.04
C GLY A 29 -4.63 -13.53 -4.64
N ILE A 30 -5.80 -12.95 -4.91
CA ILE A 30 -5.97 -11.59 -5.44
C ILE A 30 -6.96 -10.78 -4.60
N ASN A 31 -6.97 -9.45 -4.76
CA ASN A 31 -7.87 -8.59 -3.99
C ASN A 31 -9.33 -8.80 -4.45
N GLY A 32 -10.26 -8.94 -3.52
CA GLY A 32 -11.70 -9.06 -3.81
C GLY A 32 -12.28 -7.91 -4.62
N SER A 33 -11.69 -6.71 -4.55
CA SER A 33 -12.09 -5.57 -5.40
C SER A 33 -11.85 -5.84 -6.89
N ILE A 34 -10.85 -6.65 -7.24
CA ILE A 34 -10.58 -7.07 -8.62
C ILE A 34 -11.67 -8.04 -9.10
N ILE A 35 -12.15 -8.92 -8.23
CA ILE A 35 -13.29 -9.81 -8.50
C ILE A 35 -14.55 -8.98 -8.72
N ARG A 36 -14.83 -8.01 -7.85
CA ARG A 36 -15.95 -7.07 -8.02
C ARG A 36 -15.89 -6.37 -9.37
N GLN A 37 -14.72 -5.85 -9.76
CA GLN A 37 -14.54 -5.15 -11.05
C GLN A 37 -14.68 -6.05 -12.29
N ALA A 38 -14.62 -7.38 -12.13
CA ALA A 38 -14.89 -8.31 -13.22
C ALA A 38 -16.40 -8.40 -13.51
N ILE A 39 -17.26 -8.26 -12.50
CA ILE A 39 -18.73 -8.26 -12.66
C ILE A 39 -19.30 -6.84 -12.80
N HIS A 40 -18.88 -5.95 -11.90
CA HIS A 40 -19.33 -4.56 -11.80
C HIS A 40 -18.13 -3.61 -12.03
N PRO A 41 -17.72 -3.38 -13.29
CA PRO A 41 -16.69 -2.40 -13.58
C PRO A 41 -17.17 -0.99 -13.22
N SER A 42 -16.24 -0.10 -12.91
CA SER A 42 -16.55 1.32 -12.70
C SER A 42 -17.17 1.93 -13.98
N PRO A 43 -17.93 3.03 -13.85
CA PRO A 43 -18.44 3.76 -15.01
C PRO A 43 -17.31 4.04 -16.03
N ASN A 44 -17.59 3.79 -17.31
CA ASN A 44 -16.64 3.92 -18.43
C ASN A 44 -15.44 2.95 -18.42
N GLN A 45 -15.43 1.91 -17.58
CA GLN A 45 -14.41 0.86 -17.60
C GLN A 45 -14.94 -0.46 -18.17
N ARG A 46 -14.08 -1.17 -18.90
CA ARG A 46 -14.35 -2.55 -19.32
C ARG A 46 -14.17 -3.50 -18.12
N GLN A 47 -14.90 -4.61 -18.12
CA GLN A 47 -14.71 -5.69 -17.16
C GLN A 47 -13.23 -6.11 -17.13
N LYS A 48 -12.70 -6.38 -15.94
CA LYS A 48 -11.33 -6.88 -15.80
C LYS A 48 -11.23 -8.27 -16.41
N PRO A 49 -10.39 -8.49 -17.43
CA PRO A 49 -10.25 -9.82 -18.03
C PRO A 49 -9.46 -10.71 -17.09
N LEU A 50 -10.17 -11.53 -16.33
CA LEU A 50 -9.59 -12.56 -15.45
C LEU A 50 -9.48 -13.91 -16.17
N ALA A 51 -9.27 -13.90 -17.49
CA ALA A 51 -9.27 -15.09 -18.35
C ALA A 51 -8.38 -16.23 -17.83
N LYS A 52 -7.18 -15.90 -17.34
CA LYS A 52 -6.25 -16.90 -16.78
C LYS A 52 -6.77 -17.62 -15.53
N TYR A 53 -7.75 -17.04 -14.82
CA TYR A 53 -8.36 -17.62 -13.63
C TYR A 53 -9.62 -18.44 -13.95
N VAL A 54 -10.12 -18.45 -15.19
CA VAL A 54 -11.34 -19.19 -15.57
C VAL A 54 -11.26 -20.68 -15.25
N PRO A 55 -10.16 -21.41 -15.55
CA PRO A 55 -10.08 -22.84 -15.20
C PRO A 55 -10.21 -23.08 -13.69
N VAL A 56 -9.63 -22.18 -12.90
CA VAL A 56 -9.63 -22.26 -11.44
C VAL A 56 -10.99 -21.89 -10.86
N LEU A 57 -11.65 -20.85 -11.38
CA LEU A 57 -13.00 -20.47 -10.98
C LEU A 57 -14.00 -21.61 -11.25
N ARG A 58 -13.86 -22.31 -12.38
CA ARG A 58 -14.67 -23.50 -12.70
C ARG A 58 -14.39 -24.67 -11.76
N GLN A 59 -13.14 -24.86 -11.33
CA GLN A 59 -12.79 -25.89 -10.36
C GLN A 59 -13.46 -25.67 -8.99
N LEU A 60 -13.67 -24.40 -8.61
CA LEU A 60 -14.29 -24.04 -7.32
C LEU A 60 -15.82 -24.20 -7.32
N HIS A 61 -16.45 -24.41 -8.48
CA HIS A 61 -17.89 -24.56 -8.59
C HIS A 61 -18.37 -25.81 -7.81
N GLY A 62 -19.45 -25.68 -7.03
CA GLY A 62 -19.93 -26.77 -6.18
C GLY A 62 -19.02 -27.12 -4.99
N THR A 63 -18.03 -26.29 -4.68
CA THR A 63 -17.19 -26.43 -3.48
C THR A 63 -17.58 -25.41 -2.40
N ALA A 64 -17.25 -25.71 -1.14
CA ALA A 64 -17.56 -24.82 -0.02
C ALA A 64 -16.84 -23.46 -0.15
N PRO A 65 -17.48 -22.33 0.22
CA PRO A 65 -16.86 -21.01 0.21
C PRO A 65 -15.50 -20.97 0.92
N GLY A 66 -14.51 -20.39 0.26
CA GLY A 66 -13.14 -20.29 0.78
C GLY A 66 -12.25 -21.51 0.52
N THR A 67 -12.76 -22.54 -0.18
CA THR A 67 -11.95 -23.66 -0.68
C THR A 67 -10.80 -23.15 -1.54
N LYS A 68 -9.60 -23.69 -1.32
CA LYS A 68 -8.43 -23.36 -2.14
C LYS A 68 -8.37 -24.29 -3.35
N PRO A 69 -8.14 -23.74 -4.55
CA PRO A 69 -7.98 -24.55 -5.74
C PRO A 69 -6.68 -25.35 -5.70
N ALA A 70 -6.62 -26.45 -6.47
CA ALA A 70 -5.44 -27.32 -6.50
C ALA A 70 -4.19 -26.60 -7.05
N THR A 71 -4.36 -25.74 -8.04
CA THR A 71 -3.29 -24.93 -8.61
C THR A 71 -3.79 -23.52 -8.94
N LEU A 72 -2.91 -22.53 -8.80
CA LEU A 72 -3.18 -21.15 -9.20
C LEU A 72 -2.38 -20.80 -10.46
N PRO A 73 -2.88 -19.88 -11.31
CA PRO A 73 -2.15 -19.46 -12.51
C PRO A 73 -0.81 -18.83 -12.11
N GLU A 74 0.23 -19.12 -12.89
CA GLU A 74 1.57 -18.63 -12.58
C GLU A 74 1.60 -17.09 -12.51
N ARG A 75 2.25 -16.57 -11.46
CA ARG A 75 2.41 -15.13 -11.29
C ARG A 75 3.50 -14.65 -12.23
N ARG A 76 3.30 -13.46 -12.83
CA ARG A 76 4.29 -12.84 -13.71
C ARG A 76 5.66 -12.80 -13.02
N LYS A 77 6.68 -13.34 -13.67
CA LYS A 77 8.07 -13.27 -13.23
C LYS A 77 8.66 -11.89 -13.57
N THR A 78 9.59 -11.42 -12.74
CA THR A 78 10.45 -10.27 -13.02
C THR A 78 11.48 -10.62 -14.11
N LYS A 79 12.18 -9.62 -14.67
CA LYS A 79 13.26 -9.85 -15.66
C LYS A 79 14.32 -10.87 -15.19
N ASN A 80 14.48 -11.03 -13.87
CA ASN A 80 15.44 -11.94 -13.27
C ASN A 80 14.81 -13.29 -12.83
N GLY A 81 13.66 -13.67 -13.39
CA GLY A 81 13.00 -14.97 -13.13
C GLY A 81 12.30 -15.11 -11.78
N LYS A 82 12.49 -14.18 -10.83
CA LYS A 82 11.81 -14.18 -9.52
C LYS A 82 10.34 -13.80 -9.67
N VAL A 83 9.45 -14.47 -8.94
CA VAL A 83 8.02 -14.10 -8.84
C VAL A 83 7.89 -12.62 -8.46
N ALA A 84 7.11 -11.84 -9.23
CA ALA A 84 6.85 -10.44 -8.87
C ALA A 84 6.20 -10.38 -7.49
N SER A 85 6.85 -9.72 -6.53
CA SER A 85 6.28 -9.50 -5.21
C SER A 85 4.99 -8.69 -5.34
N VAL A 86 3.93 -9.10 -4.62
CA VAL A 86 2.79 -8.20 -4.39
C VAL A 86 3.38 -6.97 -3.71
N ARG A 87 3.19 -5.77 -4.25
CA ARG A 87 3.54 -4.54 -3.54
C ARG A 87 2.82 -4.60 -2.20
N ARG A 88 3.57 -4.72 -1.10
CA ARG A 88 2.98 -4.67 0.25
C ARG A 88 2.32 -3.29 0.37
N GLY A 89 1.00 -3.27 0.36
CA GLY A 89 0.21 -2.05 0.52
C GLY A 89 0.18 -1.59 1.97
N ILE A 90 -0.77 -0.71 2.26
CA ILE A 90 -1.11 -0.32 3.63
C ILE A 90 -1.71 -1.55 4.33
N ARG A 91 -1.20 -1.87 5.51
CA ARG A 91 -1.73 -2.88 6.42
C ARG A 91 -2.58 -2.19 7.46
N GLU A 92 -3.75 -2.73 7.70
CA GLU A 92 -4.63 -2.35 8.81
C GLU A 92 -4.47 -3.38 9.93
N PHE A 93 -4.40 -2.92 11.17
CA PHE A 93 -4.34 -3.78 12.35
C PHE A 93 -5.04 -3.09 13.52
N GLN A 94 -5.59 -3.87 14.45
CA GLN A 94 -6.15 -3.34 15.69
C GLN A 94 -5.09 -3.38 16.80
N THR A 95 -4.99 -2.31 17.58
CA THR A 95 -4.16 -2.25 18.78
C THR A 95 -4.83 -3.05 19.91
N LYS A 96 -4.07 -3.34 20.97
CA LYS A 96 -4.62 -3.96 22.19
C LYS A 96 -5.71 -3.11 22.86
N GLN A 97 -5.75 -1.80 22.57
CA GLN A 97 -6.74 -0.86 23.06
C GLN A 97 -8.00 -0.80 22.17
N GLY A 98 -8.08 -1.62 21.12
CA GLY A 98 -9.22 -1.67 20.20
C GLY A 98 -9.18 -0.63 19.09
N GLU A 99 -8.13 0.18 19.00
CA GLU A 99 -8.00 1.21 17.97
C GLU A 99 -7.45 0.62 16.67
N THR A 100 -8.06 0.95 15.54
CA THR A 100 -7.50 0.61 14.23
C THR A 100 -6.26 1.47 13.96
N GLN A 101 -5.18 0.90 13.47
CA GLN A 101 -3.99 1.61 12.98
C GLN A 101 -3.60 1.08 11.60
N TYR A 102 -2.93 1.95 10.84
CA TYR A 102 -2.48 1.68 9.49
C TYR A 102 -0.97 1.80 9.41
N ALA A 103 -0.31 0.87 8.74
CA ALA A 103 1.13 0.92 8.52
C ALA A 103 1.51 0.49 7.11
N ALA A 104 2.55 1.09 6.55
CA ALA A 104 3.15 0.68 5.28
C ALA A 104 4.68 0.65 5.39
N ARG A 105 5.29 -0.40 4.84
CA ARG A 105 6.75 -0.53 4.74
C ARG A 105 7.14 -0.80 3.30
N LEU A 106 7.97 0.08 2.73
CA LEU A 106 8.18 0.14 1.29
C LEU A 106 9.54 0.70 0.89
N LYS A 107 10.12 0.13 -0.16
CA LYS A 107 11.35 0.62 -0.81
C LYS A 107 10.95 1.53 -1.98
N LYS A 108 10.97 2.86 -1.78
CA LYS A 108 10.60 3.90 -2.77
C LYS A 108 9.18 3.76 -3.36
N GLY A 109 8.16 4.16 -2.62
CA GLY A 109 6.75 4.05 -3.04
C GLY A 109 5.91 5.25 -2.63
N SER A 110 6.19 6.40 -3.24
CA SER A 110 5.50 7.68 -2.96
C SER A 110 3.98 7.57 -3.02
N ALA A 111 3.42 6.79 -3.96
CA ALA A 111 1.97 6.60 -4.05
C ALA A 111 1.37 5.87 -2.84
N THR A 112 2.09 4.93 -2.22
CA THR A 112 1.61 4.24 -1.01
C THR A 112 1.75 5.14 0.21
N LEU A 113 2.82 5.95 0.28
CA LEU A 113 3.01 6.96 1.32
C LEU A 113 1.90 8.01 1.27
N LEU A 114 1.63 8.55 0.07
CA LEU A 114 0.54 9.50 -0.17
C LEU A 114 -0.80 8.96 0.30
N LYS A 115 -1.16 7.74 -0.13
CA LYS A 115 -2.41 7.09 0.28
C LYS A 115 -2.55 6.91 1.78
N LEU A 116 -1.45 6.65 2.48
CA LEU A 116 -1.50 6.51 3.94
C LEU A 116 -1.65 7.87 4.62
N LEU A 117 -0.99 8.91 4.11
CA LEU A 117 -1.20 10.29 4.58
C LEU A 117 -2.64 10.77 4.33
N GLU A 118 -3.21 10.49 3.15
CA GLU A 118 -4.61 10.76 2.83
C GLU A 118 -5.55 10.02 3.77
N LEU A 119 -5.29 8.73 4.02
CA LEU A 119 -6.07 7.92 4.97
C LEU A 119 -5.98 8.47 6.40
N ALA A 120 -4.79 8.90 6.83
CA ALA A 120 -4.59 9.51 8.13
C ALA A 120 -5.36 10.83 8.25
N ALA A 121 -5.33 11.68 7.22
CA ALA A 121 -6.09 12.93 7.17
C ALA A 121 -7.61 12.66 7.25
N HIS A 122 -8.12 11.71 6.45
CA HIS A 122 -9.54 11.35 6.47
C HIS A 122 -10.01 10.74 7.80
N THR A 123 -9.12 10.03 8.50
CA THR A 123 -9.45 9.38 9.78
C THR A 123 -9.07 10.21 11.00
N GLY A 124 -8.57 11.44 10.80
CA GLY A 124 -8.14 12.34 11.89
C GLY A 124 -6.96 11.83 12.69
N LYS A 125 -6.14 10.93 12.12
CA LYS A 125 -5.02 10.29 12.82
C LYS A 125 -3.71 11.01 12.59
N ASN A 126 -2.86 10.97 13.60
CA ASN A 126 -1.47 11.40 13.50
C ASN A 126 -0.63 10.38 12.73
N VAL A 127 0.55 10.80 12.29
CA VAL A 127 1.46 9.97 11.52
C VAL A 127 2.88 10.08 12.06
N ARG A 128 3.54 8.93 12.16
CA ARG A 128 4.98 8.82 12.39
C ARG A 128 5.59 7.96 11.29
N TRP A 129 6.83 8.25 10.93
CA TRP A 129 7.55 7.50 9.92
C TRP A 129 9.02 7.33 10.28
N ASP A 130 9.61 6.26 9.78
CA ASP A 130 11.03 5.99 9.86
C ASP A 130 11.60 5.89 8.45
N VAL A 131 12.75 6.50 8.24
CA VAL A 131 13.49 6.47 6.98
C VAL A 131 14.81 5.74 7.19
N LEU A 132 15.04 4.68 6.42
CA LEU A 132 16.33 4.01 6.35
C LEU A 132 17.25 4.77 5.39
N PHE A 133 18.34 5.27 5.92
CA PHE A 133 19.44 5.84 5.14
C PHE A 133 20.58 4.84 5.04
N GLN A 134 21.15 4.73 3.83
CA GLN A 134 22.35 3.93 3.59
C GLN A 134 23.56 4.47 4.37
N THR A 135 23.56 5.79 4.60
CA THR A 135 24.69 6.51 5.15
C THR A 135 24.16 7.59 6.09
N ILE A 136 24.45 7.47 7.37
CA ILE A 136 24.16 8.41 8.45
C ILE A 136 25.47 8.72 9.16
N ARG A 137 25.76 9.99 9.35
CA ARG A 137 26.80 10.48 10.25
C ARG A 137 26.13 11.24 11.38
N THR A 138 26.34 10.79 12.61
CA THR A 138 25.92 11.53 13.81
C THR A 138 27.07 12.39 14.32
N ILE A 139 26.80 13.25 15.30
CA ILE A 139 27.82 14.09 15.92
C ILE A 139 28.91 13.23 16.59
N SER A 140 28.51 12.09 17.18
CA SER A 140 29.38 11.21 17.96
C SER A 140 29.99 10.03 17.19
N ASP A 141 29.36 9.58 16.10
CA ASP A 141 29.71 8.30 15.47
C ASP A 141 30.24 8.47 14.05
N ALA A 142 31.09 7.51 13.66
CA ALA A 142 31.45 7.28 12.28
C ALA A 142 30.22 6.92 11.42
N THR A 143 30.37 7.11 10.12
CA THR A 143 29.32 6.88 9.13
C THR A 143 28.81 5.43 9.14
N LYS A 144 27.50 5.23 9.30
CA LYS A 144 26.83 3.91 9.31
C LYS A 144 25.47 3.94 8.62
N SER A 145 24.88 2.78 8.32
CA SER A 145 23.47 2.72 7.92
C SER A 145 22.56 2.80 9.16
N GLY A 146 21.37 3.37 9.02
CA GLY A 146 20.44 3.47 10.15
C GLY A 146 19.09 4.07 9.82
N TRP A 147 18.19 3.98 10.79
CA TRP A 147 16.84 4.55 10.71
C TRP A 147 16.80 5.91 11.39
N VAL A 148 16.10 6.86 10.78
CA VAL A 148 15.79 8.16 11.38
C VAL A 148 14.27 8.30 11.41
N THR A 149 13.73 8.56 12.60
CA THR A 149 12.29 8.78 12.79
C THR A 149 11.95 10.23 12.48
N GLY A 150 10.90 10.46 11.71
CA GLY A 150 10.15 11.72 11.67
C GLY A 150 8.75 11.57 12.26
N LYS A 151 8.20 12.68 12.74
CA LYS A 151 6.83 12.82 13.25
C LYS A 151 6.21 14.10 12.67
N LEU A 152 4.89 14.27 12.79
CA LEU A 152 4.27 15.54 12.47
C LEU A 152 4.88 16.66 13.35
N PRO A 153 5.30 17.80 12.76
CA PRO A 153 5.68 18.98 13.53
C PRO A 153 4.55 19.44 14.45
N GLU A 154 4.88 20.22 15.49
CA GLU A 154 3.87 20.76 16.40
C GLU A 154 2.84 21.61 15.64
N GLY A 155 1.56 21.40 15.95
CA GLY A 155 0.44 22.05 15.26
C GLY A 155 0.12 21.51 13.85
N TRP A 156 0.90 20.56 13.32
CA TRP A 156 0.61 19.96 12.01
C TRP A 156 -0.31 18.75 12.16
N THR A 157 -1.28 18.67 11.26
CA THR A 157 -2.07 17.46 11.02
C THR A 157 -1.55 16.73 9.78
N ALA A 158 -2.06 15.51 9.54
CA ALA A 158 -1.81 14.82 8.27
C ALA A 158 -2.28 15.63 7.05
N GLU A 159 -3.37 16.39 7.19
CA GLU A 159 -3.88 17.30 6.15
C GLU A 159 -2.93 18.48 5.92
N THR A 160 -2.42 19.09 7.00
CA THR A 160 -1.40 20.14 6.90
C THR A 160 -0.16 19.64 6.18
N LEU A 161 0.32 18.43 6.52
CA LEU A 161 1.46 17.81 5.85
C LEU A 161 1.19 17.57 4.36
N LEU A 162 0.00 17.08 3.99
CA LEU A 162 -0.39 16.90 2.58
C LEU A 162 -0.39 18.23 1.83
N SER A 163 -0.93 19.29 2.43
CA SER A 163 -0.92 20.63 1.86
C SER A 163 0.51 21.14 1.64
N ARG A 164 1.40 20.93 2.61
CA ARG A 164 2.83 21.32 2.53
C ARG A 164 3.61 20.53 1.50
N ILE A 165 3.29 19.26 1.31
CA ILE A 165 3.87 18.44 0.24
C ILE A 165 3.44 18.98 -1.12
N ALA A 166 2.16 19.32 -1.29
CA ALA A 166 1.64 19.87 -2.53
C ALA A 166 2.16 21.29 -2.81
N GLN A 167 2.33 22.11 -1.77
CA GLN A 167 2.74 23.51 -1.83
C GLN A 167 3.86 23.78 -0.82
N PRO A 168 5.12 23.45 -1.15
CA PRO A 168 6.27 23.73 -0.30
C PRO A 168 6.48 25.25 -0.15
N GLN A 169 6.85 25.71 1.04
CA GLN A 169 7.19 27.11 1.30
C GLN A 169 8.70 27.35 1.23
N GLN A 170 9.09 28.63 1.28
CA GLN A 170 10.49 29.02 1.37
C GLN A 170 11.15 28.39 2.60
N GLY A 171 12.24 27.64 2.38
CA GLY A 171 12.91 26.84 3.42
C GLY A 171 12.67 25.33 3.30
N ASP A 172 11.61 24.90 2.60
CA ASP A 172 11.37 23.48 2.36
C ASP A 172 12.34 22.91 1.32
N ASN A 173 12.96 21.78 1.66
CA ASN A 173 13.96 21.13 0.82
C ASN A 173 13.39 20.03 -0.09
N TRP A 174 12.12 20.14 -0.49
CA TRP A 174 11.44 19.19 -1.39
C TRP A 174 10.68 19.90 -2.52
N LYS A 175 10.38 19.16 -3.58
CA LYS A 175 9.60 19.66 -4.72
C LYS A 175 8.09 19.47 -4.46
N PRO A 176 7.22 20.28 -5.10
CA PRO A 176 5.77 20.06 -5.07
C PRO A 176 5.40 18.62 -5.43
N GLY A 177 4.63 17.97 -4.57
CA GLY A 177 4.19 16.58 -4.72
C GLY A 177 5.24 15.51 -4.33
N ASP A 178 6.46 15.89 -3.94
CA ASP A 178 7.50 14.94 -3.54
C ASP A 178 7.33 14.48 -2.09
N VAL A 179 6.41 13.53 -1.89
CA VAL A 179 6.13 12.92 -0.58
C VAL A 179 7.38 12.32 0.05
N SER A 180 8.22 11.61 -0.73
CA SER A 180 9.42 10.97 -0.19
C SER A 180 10.45 12.01 0.25
N GLY A 181 10.63 13.05 -0.57
CA GLY A 181 11.50 14.19 -0.26
C GLY A 181 11.09 14.92 1.01
N ALA A 182 9.79 15.21 1.16
CA ALA A 182 9.25 15.89 2.35
C ALA A 182 9.47 15.07 3.63
N LEU A 183 9.12 13.78 3.62
CA LEU A 183 9.32 12.90 4.78
C LEU A 183 10.81 12.75 5.14
N ILE A 184 11.71 12.73 4.15
CA ILE A 184 13.16 12.73 4.37
C ILE A 184 13.64 14.03 5.00
N ALA A 185 13.20 15.18 4.47
CA ALA A 185 13.61 16.50 4.95
C ALA A 185 13.17 16.72 6.40
N LEU A 186 11.89 16.50 6.69
CA LEU A 186 11.33 16.63 8.03
C LEU A 186 11.98 15.66 9.03
N ALA A 187 12.24 14.40 8.63
CA ALA A 187 12.96 13.47 9.51
C ALA A 187 14.38 13.95 9.83
N LYS A 188 15.07 14.61 8.91
CA LYS A 188 16.41 15.16 9.19
C LYS A 188 16.35 16.38 10.10
N GLU A 189 15.45 17.31 9.81
CA GLU A 189 15.27 18.55 10.58
C GLU A 189 14.94 18.27 12.05
N GLN A 190 14.18 17.20 12.32
CA GLN A 190 13.77 16.82 13.67
C GLN A 190 14.83 16.07 14.47
N ASN A 191 15.96 15.69 13.84
CA ASN A 191 17.00 14.88 14.48
C ASN A 191 18.34 15.62 14.46
N GLU A 192 18.50 16.59 15.38
CA GLU A 192 19.70 17.44 15.51
C GLU A 192 21.00 16.66 15.69
N GLY A 193 20.95 15.44 16.22
CA GLY A 193 22.11 14.56 16.35
C GLY A 193 22.63 13.98 15.02
N VAL A 194 21.90 14.15 13.91
CA VAL A 194 22.27 13.66 12.58
C VAL A 194 22.91 14.79 11.76
N VAL A 195 24.23 14.76 11.64
CA VAL A 195 25.01 15.76 10.86
C VAL A 195 24.80 15.58 9.36
N SER A 196 24.67 14.34 8.88
CA SER A 196 24.32 14.08 7.49
C SER A 196 23.65 12.73 7.32
N ALA A 197 22.67 12.65 6.41
CA ALA A 197 22.04 11.39 6.02
C ALA A 197 21.78 11.34 4.50
N LYS A 198 22.22 10.27 3.84
CA LYS A 198 22.14 10.07 2.38
C LYS A 198 21.60 8.68 2.04
N GLY A 199 21.04 8.54 0.84
CA GLY A 199 20.52 7.26 0.33
C GLY A 199 19.24 6.79 1.03
N GLY A 200 18.32 7.71 1.39
CA GLY A 200 17.00 7.38 1.91
C GLY A 200 16.26 6.47 0.92
N SER A 201 16.06 5.20 1.27
CA SER A 201 15.64 4.17 0.29
C SER A 201 14.49 3.30 0.76
N GLU A 202 14.23 3.26 2.07
CA GLU A 202 13.14 2.50 2.67
C GLU A 202 12.40 3.37 3.69
N PHE A 203 11.07 3.27 3.67
CA PHE A 203 10.19 3.99 4.57
C PHE A 203 9.34 2.99 5.34
N SER A 204 9.15 3.26 6.62
CA SER A 204 8.14 2.63 7.48
C SER A 204 7.26 3.74 8.01
N ILE A 205 6.02 3.84 7.57
CA ILE A 205 5.08 4.88 7.99
C ILE A 205 3.90 4.23 8.71
N PHE A 206 3.41 4.86 9.77
CA PHE A 206 2.33 4.33 10.59
C PHE A 206 1.48 5.45 11.17
N THR A 207 0.18 5.21 11.27
CA THR A 207 -0.73 6.10 11.99
C THR A 207 -0.60 5.87 13.48
N THR A 208 -0.60 6.94 14.24
CA THR A 208 -0.66 6.92 15.71
C THR A 208 -2.01 7.46 16.18
N PRO A 209 -2.40 7.22 17.44
CA PRO A 209 -3.56 7.86 18.04
C PRO A 209 -3.48 9.39 17.95
#